data_AF-A0A3R7XG84-F1
#
_entry.id   AF-A0A3R7XG84-F1
#
_cell.length_a   1.000
_cell.length_b   1.000
_cell.length_c   1.000
_cell.angle_alpha   90.00
_cell.angle_beta   90.00
_cell.angle_gamma   90.00
#
_symmetry.space_group_name_H-M   'P 1'
#
loop_
_entity.id
_entity.type
_entity.pdbx_description
1 polymer ?
#
loop_
_entity_poly.entity_id
_entity_poly.type
_entity_poly.pdbx_seq_one_letter_code
_entity_poly.pdbx_strand_id
1 'polypeptide(L)'
;MVFDLLEQTIPYTDIMVTNLLFSIFILIVGYIGIKIILNGFLKGFKSTNLPGLVVEFLATFFKVLLYILLILVFLSSLGFDVNSVVIGLSAVIGLILGFGLQDTLTNLASGI
;
A
#
# COMPACT_ATOMS: atom_id res chain seq x y z
N MET A 1 33.92 -16.01 0.01
CA MET A 1 33.64 -15.74 1.44
C MET A 1 32.47 -14.79 1.64
N VAL A 2 32.51 -13.51 1.19
CA VAL A 2 31.35 -12.60 1.34
C VAL A 2 30.17 -13.02 0.46
N PHE A 3 30.42 -13.45 -0.78
CA PHE A 3 29.38 -13.93 -1.70
C PHE A 3 28.66 -15.19 -1.19
N ASP A 4 29.38 -16.10 -0.53
CA ASP A 4 28.80 -17.34 0.02
C ASP A 4 27.83 -17.07 1.18
N LEU A 5 28.04 -15.97 1.92
CA LEU A 5 27.14 -15.54 3.01
C LEU A 5 25.84 -14.92 2.48
N LEU A 6 25.84 -14.40 1.25
CA LEU A 6 24.68 -13.76 0.64
C LEU A 6 23.70 -14.79 0.03
N GLU A 7 24.21 -15.94 -0.41
CA GLU A 7 23.41 -17.06 -0.94
C GLU A 7 22.89 -18.00 0.16
N GLN A 8 23.32 -17.79 1.40
CA GLN A 8 22.88 -18.59 2.53
C GLN A 8 21.43 -18.24 2.93
N THR A 9 20.63 -19.26 3.22
CA THR A 9 19.32 -19.09 3.85
C THR A 9 19.48 -18.88 5.35
N ILE A 10 18.62 -18.04 5.94
CA ILE A 10 18.60 -17.88 7.40
C ILE A 10 18.11 -19.20 8.01
N PRO A 11 18.84 -19.78 8.99
CA PRO A 11 18.45 -21.06 9.61
C PRO A 11 16.98 -21.06 10.04
N TYR A 12 16.28 -22.16 9.78
CA TYR A 12 14.84 -22.32 10.07
C TYR A 12 13.89 -21.47 9.21
N THR A 13 14.38 -20.86 8.13
CA THR A 13 13.54 -20.13 7.16
C THR A 13 13.99 -20.39 5.72
N ASP A 14 13.08 -20.22 4.76
CA ASP A 14 13.38 -20.27 3.33
C ASP A 14 13.83 -18.90 2.77
N ILE A 15 14.22 -17.96 3.65
CA ILE A 15 14.56 -16.58 3.29
C ILE A 15 16.07 -16.46 3.06
N MET A 16 16.46 -16.01 1.86
CA MET A 16 17.84 -15.68 1.53
C MET A 16 18.27 -14.35 2.16
N VAL A 17 19.53 -14.24 2.58
CA VAL A 17 20.10 -13.00 3.15
C VAL A 17 20.01 -11.83 2.15
N THR A 18 20.16 -12.09 0.85
CA THR A 18 19.93 -11.12 -0.23
C THR A 18 18.51 -10.58 -0.24
N ASN A 19 17.50 -11.45 -0.13
CA ASN A 19 16.09 -11.08 -0.10
C ASN A 19 15.78 -10.23 1.14
N LEU A 20 16.39 -10.53 2.29
CA LEU A 20 16.25 -9.71 3.48
C LEU A 20 16.79 -8.29 3.27
N LEU A 21 18.00 -8.15 2.73
CA LEU A 21 18.61 -6.85 2.44
C LEU A 21 17.77 -6.04 1.44
N PHE A 22 17.31 -6.68 0.37
CA PHE A 22 16.47 -6.05 -0.64
C PHE A 22 15.10 -5.63 -0.07
N SER A 23 14.50 -6.47 0.78
CA SER A 23 13.23 -6.15 1.44
C SER A 23 13.34 -4.96 2.39
N ILE A 24 14.44 -4.87 3.15
CA ILE A 24 14.71 -3.70 4.00
C ILE A 24 14.86 -2.45 3.14
N PHE A 25 15.57 -2.54 2.01
CA PHE A 25 15.70 -1.44 1.06
C PHE A 25 14.32 -0.99 0.52
N ILE A 26 13.47 -1.93 0.09
CA ILE A 26 12.09 -1.66 -0.33
C ILE A 26 11.32 -0.96 0.79
N LEU A 27 11.41 -1.44 2.03
CA LEU A 27 10.68 -0.87 3.15
C LEU A 27 11.06 0.59 3.38
N ILE A 28 12.36 0.91 3.33
CA ILE A 28 12.87 2.27 3.51
C ILE A 28 12.44 3.18 2.35
N VAL A 29 12.71 2.75 1.11
CA VAL A 29 12.38 3.55 -0.09
C VAL A 29 10.88 3.74 -0.23
N GLY A 30 10.11 2.68 0.00
CA GLY A 30 8.66 2.71 -0.02
C GLY A 30 8.09 3.64 1.05
N TYR A 31 8.61 3.59 2.28
CA TYR A 31 8.19 4.51 3.35
C TYR A 31 8.45 5.99 2.97
N ILE A 32 9.58 6.29 2.34
CA ILE A 32 9.87 7.64 1.81
C ILE A 32 8.90 7.99 0.67
N GLY A 33 8.66 7.04 -0.25
CA GLY A 33 7.70 7.19 -1.35
C GLY A 33 6.29 7.52 -0.87
N ILE A 34 5.81 6.85 0.18
CA ILE A 34 4.50 7.14 0.80
C ILE A 34 4.41 8.61 1.23
N LYS A 35 5.45 9.16 1.86
CA LYS A 35 5.45 10.57 2.26
C LYS A 35 5.36 11.51 1.06
N ILE A 36 6.08 11.20 -0.01
CA ILE A 36 6.05 12.01 -1.25
C ILE A 36 4.66 11.96 -1.88
N ILE A 37 4.09 10.77 -2.01
CA ILE A 37 2.74 10.55 -2.57
C ILE A 37 1.68 11.27 -1.73
N LEU A 38 1.72 11.15 -0.39
CA LEU A 38 0.79 11.83 0.51
C LEU A 38 0.89 13.35 0.44
N ASN A 39 2.11 13.87 0.33
CA ASN A 39 2.31 15.31 0.15
C ASN A 39 1.71 15.79 -1.18
N GLY A 40 1.85 15.00 -2.25
CA GLY A 40 1.19 15.28 -3.53
C GLY A 40 -0.33 15.26 -3.42
N PHE A 41 -0.87 14.22 -2.78
CA PHE A 41 -2.29 14.06 -2.53
C PHE A 41 -2.89 15.25 -1.77
N LEU A 42 -2.28 15.64 -0.65
CA LEU A 42 -2.69 16.79 0.16
C LEU A 42 -2.59 18.12 -0.62
N LYS A 43 -1.56 18.29 -1.45
CA LYS A 43 -1.43 19.47 -2.31
C LYS A 43 -2.59 19.59 -3.30
N GLY A 44 -3.12 18.46 -3.80
CA GLY A 44 -4.28 18.44 -4.70
C GLY A 44 -5.53 19.09 -4.11
N PHE A 45 -5.72 19.02 -2.79
CA PHE A 45 -6.88 19.61 -2.11
C PHE A 45 -6.71 21.09 -1.75
N LYS A 46 -5.53 21.68 -1.93
CA LYS A 46 -5.32 23.10 -1.56
C LYS A 46 -6.16 24.08 -2.38
N SER A 47 -6.58 23.69 -3.58
CA SER A 47 -7.40 24.51 -4.46
C SER A 47 -8.90 24.19 -4.38
N THR A 48 -9.33 23.32 -3.45
CA THR A 48 -10.72 22.90 -3.33
C THR A 48 -11.41 23.59 -2.14
N ASN A 49 -12.74 23.69 -2.19
CA ASN A 49 -13.55 24.21 -1.08
C ASN A 49 -13.94 23.10 -0.08
N LEU A 50 -13.14 22.02 0.03
CA LEU A 50 -13.47 20.92 0.93
C LEU A 50 -13.20 21.31 2.40
N PRO A 51 -14.09 20.93 3.33
CA PRO A 51 -13.81 21.09 4.76
C PRO A 51 -12.54 20.35 5.16
N GLY A 52 -11.76 20.94 6.07
CA GLY A 52 -10.49 20.34 6.54
C GLY A 52 -10.66 18.92 7.07
N LEU A 53 -11.76 18.63 7.75
CA LEU A 53 -12.09 17.30 8.26
C LEU A 53 -12.19 16.24 7.15
N VAL A 54 -12.78 16.58 6.00
CA VAL A 54 -12.92 15.66 4.86
C VAL A 54 -11.56 15.39 4.23
N VAL A 55 -10.73 16.43 4.09
CA VAL A 55 -9.36 16.29 3.56
C VAL A 55 -8.53 15.40 4.48
N GLU A 56 -8.62 15.58 5.80
CA GLU A 56 -7.93 14.75 6.77
C GLU A 56 -8.39 13.29 6.75
N PHE A 57 -9.70 13.06 6.63
CA PHE A 57 -10.27 11.73 6.47
C PHE A 57 -9.72 11.04 5.20
N LEU A 58 -9.76 11.72 4.05
CA LEU A 58 -9.26 11.20 2.79
C LEU A 58 -7.75 10.92 2.84
N ALA A 59 -6.97 11.81 3.45
CA ALA A 59 -5.53 11.64 3.59
C ALA A 59 -5.19 10.46 4.51
N THR A 60 -5.93 10.29 5.61
CA THR A 60 -5.75 9.17 6.53
C THR A 60 -6.13 7.86 5.86
N PHE A 61 -7.27 7.82 5.17
CA PHE A 61 -7.70 6.65 4.40
C PHE A 61 -6.66 6.26 3.35
N PHE A 62 -6.21 7.21 2.53
CA PHE A 62 -5.21 6.96 1.50
C PHE A 62 -3.86 6.52 2.08
N LYS A 63 -3.43 7.12 3.20
CA LYS A 63 -2.22 6.72 3.94
C LYS A 63 -2.29 5.27 4.40
N VAL A 64 -3.44 4.82 4.92
CA VAL A 64 -3.64 3.43 5.35
C VAL A 64 -3.51 2.47 4.17
N LEU A 65 -4.15 2.77 3.02
CA LEU A 65 -4.02 1.95 1.81
C LEU A 65 -2.56 1.81 1.36
N LEU A 66 -1.82 2.92 1.34
CA LEU A 66 -0.40 2.91 0.96
C LEU A 66 0.47 2.07 1.89
N TYR A 67 0.22 2.11 3.20
CA TYR A 67 0.95 1.26 4.15
C TYR A 67 0.62 -0.21 4.02
N ILE A 68 -0.65 -0.56 3.77
CA ILE A 68 -1.04 -1.95 3.50
C ILE A 68 -0.27 -2.47 2.28
N LEU A 69 -0.24 -1.71 1.19
CA LEU A 69 0.51 -2.07 -0.01
C LEU A 69 2.01 -2.23 0.27
N LEU A 70 2.62 -1.30 1.02
CA LEU A 70 4.04 -1.39 1.37
C LEU A 70 4.36 -2.66 2.17
N ILE A 71 3.52 -3.02 3.13
CA ILE A 71 3.70 -4.26 3.92
C ILE A 71 3.58 -5.49 3.02
N LEU A 72 2.60 -5.52 2.11
CA LEU A 72 2.41 -6.65 1.19
C LEU A 72 3.60 -6.80 0.24
N VAL A 73 4.13 -5.70 -0.30
CA VAL A 73 5.33 -5.71 -1.15
C VAL A 73 6.55 -6.17 -0.36
N PHE A 74 6.72 -5.70 0.89
CA PHE A 74 7.80 -6.13 1.77
C PHE A 74 7.75 -7.63 2.10
N LEU A 75 6.56 -8.16 2.41
CA LEU A 75 6.38 -9.59 2.67
C LEU A 75 6.65 -10.41 1.39
N SER A 76 6.16 -9.95 0.24
CA SER A 76 6.42 -10.60 -1.04
C SER A 76 7.93 -10.63 -1.37
N SER A 77 8.66 -9.54 -1.10
CA SER A 77 10.11 -9.49 -1.34
C SER A 77 10.93 -10.38 -0.39
N LEU A 78 10.38 -10.71 0.79
CA LEU A 78 10.96 -11.71 1.69
C LEU A 78 10.72 -13.15 1.21
N GLY A 79 9.87 -13.36 0.20
CA GLY A 79 9.51 -14.68 -0.35
C GLY A 79 8.19 -15.24 0.17
N PHE A 80 7.41 -14.47 0.94
CA PHE A 80 6.07 -14.90 1.35
C PHE A 80 5.09 -14.81 0.17
N ASP A 81 4.29 -15.86 -0.03
CA ASP A 81 3.16 -15.81 -0.97
C ASP A 81 2.01 -15.01 -0.35
N VAL A 82 1.93 -13.73 -0.72
CA VAL A 82 0.86 -12.81 -0.31
C VAL A 82 -0.31 -12.78 -1.29
N ASN A 83 -0.32 -13.60 -2.35
CA ASN A 83 -1.32 -13.50 -3.42
C ASN A 83 -2.75 -13.70 -2.88
N SER A 84 -2.93 -14.69 -2.02
CA SER A 84 -4.21 -14.94 -1.33
C SER A 84 -4.68 -13.74 -0.49
N VAL A 85 -3.73 -13.06 0.19
CA VAL A 85 -4.03 -11.88 1.00
C VAL A 85 -4.42 -10.70 0.12
N VAL A 86 -3.69 -10.47 -0.97
CA VAL A 86 -3.99 -9.42 -1.94
C VAL A 86 -5.38 -9.64 -2.54
N ILE A 87 -5.70 -10.85 -2.96
CA ILE A 87 -7.02 -11.20 -3.53
C ILE A 87 -8.11 -10.98 -2.49
N GLY A 88 -7.94 -11.50 -1.27
CA GLY A 88 -8.95 -11.38 -0.21
C GLY A 88 -9.21 -9.93 0.19
N LEU A 89 -8.15 -9.15 0.43
CA LEU A 89 -8.28 -7.73 0.77
C LEU A 89 -8.89 -6.94 -0.37
N SER A 90 -8.47 -7.17 -1.61
CA SER A 90 -8.99 -6.47 -2.78
C SER A 90 -10.47 -6.77 -2.99
N ALA A 91 -10.89 -8.04 -2.83
CA ALA A 91 -12.29 -8.43 -2.91
C ALA A 91 -13.13 -7.74 -1.82
N VAL A 92 -12.68 -7.79 -0.56
CA VAL A 92 -13.43 -7.20 0.56
C VAL A 92 -13.49 -5.68 0.45
N ILE A 93 -12.36 -5.01 0.20
CA ILE A 93 -12.31 -3.54 0.04
C ILE A 93 -13.12 -3.13 -1.18
N GLY A 94 -12.98 -3.83 -2.31
CA GLY A 94 -13.72 -3.56 -3.53
C GLY A 94 -15.23 -3.70 -3.34
N LEU A 95 -15.69 -4.74 -2.64
CA LEU A 95 -17.11 -4.92 -2.33
C LEU A 95 -17.62 -3.87 -1.35
N ILE A 96 -16.92 -3.63 -0.23
CA ILE A 96 -17.36 -2.67 0.79
C ILE A 96 -17.41 -1.25 0.22
N LEU A 97 -16.37 -0.82 -0.50
CA LEU A 97 -16.34 0.50 -1.10
C LEU A 97 -17.28 0.58 -2.30
N GLY A 98 -17.35 -0.46 -3.13
CA GLY A 98 -18.24 -0.51 -4.29
C GLY A 98 -19.71 -0.40 -3.90
N PHE A 99 -20.15 -1.15 -2.89
CA PHE A 99 -21.51 -1.07 -2.37
C PHE A 99 -21.74 0.19 -1.53
N GLY A 100 -20.76 0.58 -0.70
CA GLY A 100 -20.88 1.78 0.13
C GLY A 100 -20.93 3.08 -0.68
N LEU A 101 -20.35 3.09 -1.89
CA LEU A 101 -20.36 4.24 -2.80
C LEU A 101 -21.35 4.07 -3.97
N GLN A 102 -22.13 2.99 -4.00
CA GLN A 102 -22.97 2.62 -5.15
C GLN A 102 -23.93 3.74 -5.56
N ASP A 103 -24.68 4.29 -4.60
CA ASP A 103 -25.65 5.35 -4.87
C ASP A 103 -24.95 6.64 -5.34
N THR A 104 -23.80 6.97 -4.74
CA THR A 104 -23.01 8.15 -5.13
C THR A 104 -22.52 8.03 -6.57
N LEU A 105 -21.98 6.89 -6.95
CA LEU A 105 -21.52 6.64 -8.32
C LEU A 105 -22.68 6.64 -9.33
N THR A 106 -23.82 6.06 -8.96
CA THR A 106 -25.03 6.04 -9.82
C THR A 106 -25.57 7.44 -10.05
N ASN A 107 -25.64 8.27 -9.01
CA ASN A 107 -26.07 9.66 -9.10
C ASN A 107 -25.09 10.50 -9.93
N LEU A 108 -23.77 10.28 -9.80
CA LEU A 108 -22.77 10.93 -10.64
C LEU A 108 -22.92 10.55 -12.12
N ALA A 109 -23.11 9.26 -12.41
CA ALA A 109 -23.27 8.76 -13.78
C ALA A 109 -24.59 9.21 -14.45
N SER A 110 -25.64 9.45 -13.66
CA SER A 110 -26.94 9.92 -14.18
C SER A 110 -26.97 11.44 -14.41
N GLY A 111 -26.00 12.17 -13.84
CA GLY A 111 -25.90 13.64 -13.94
C GLY A 111 -24.98 14.14 -15.04
N ILE A 112 -24.23 13.25 -15.71
CA ILE A 112 -23.49 13.51 -16.96
C ILE A 112 -24.33 13.08 -18.16
#